data_AF-A0A8T3NL17-F1
#
_entry.id   AF-A0A8T3NL17-F1
#
_cell.length_a   1.000
_cell.length_b   1.000
_cell.length_c   1.000
_cell.angle_alpha   90.00
_cell.angle_beta   90.00
_cell.angle_gamma   90.00
#
_symmetry.space_group_name_H-M   'P 1'
#
loop_
_entity.id
_entity.type
_entity.pdbx_description
1 polymer ?
#
loop_
_entity_poly.entity_id
_entity_poly.type
_entity_poly.pdbx_seq_one_letter_code
_entity_poly.pdbx_strand_id
1 'polypeptide(L)'
;MNAQRSLEMDPQVRAAIIELQGLVRGKYPLATFQVSHGEDPEGIYLKATVDVEDTDEVVDVVIERMLEMQIDDGLSVYFIPLRPLERVAHELQSRVGSTPTVQKSAALLP
;
A
#
# COMPACT_ATOMS: atom_id res chain seq x y z
N MET A 1 12.09 3.63 -29.22
CA MET A 1 11.31 2.50 -29.78
C MET A 1 10.33 2.07 -28.69
N ASN A 2 9.13 2.68 -28.64
CA ASN A 2 8.22 2.67 -27.47
C ASN A 2 6.84 2.08 -27.83
N ALA A 3 6.72 0.76 -27.98
CA ALA A 3 5.44 0.15 -28.36
C ALA A 3 5.21 -1.31 -27.93
N GLN A 4 5.78 -1.80 -26.82
CA GLN A 4 5.67 -3.24 -26.46
C GLN A 4 5.40 -3.62 -24.99
N ARG A 5 5.19 -2.67 -24.06
CA ARG A 5 5.00 -3.02 -22.62
C ARG A 5 3.60 -3.53 -22.25
N SER A 6 2.77 -3.93 -23.21
CA SER A 6 1.37 -4.30 -22.94
C SER A 6 1.00 -5.73 -23.37
N LEU A 7 1.92 -6.53 -23.90
CA LEU A 7 1.52 -7.74 -24.66
C LEU A 7 1.70 -9.11 -24.02
N GLU A 8 2.50 -9.32 -22.96
CA GLU A 8 2.62 -10.68 -22.40
C GLU A 8 2.74 -10.68 -20.87
N MET A 9 1.74 -10.11 -20.19
CA MET A 9 1.55 -10.45 -18.77
C MET A 9 0.97 -11.87 -18.72
N ASP A 10 1.62 -12.76 -17.98
CA ASP A 10 1.17 -14.14 -17.80
C ASP A 10 -0.33 -14.18 -17.44
N PRO A 11 -1.16 -14.98 -18.14
CA PRO A 11 -2.58 -15.12 -17.82
C PRO A 11 -2.85 -15.44 -16.34
N GLN A 12 -2.00 -16.22 -15.68
CA GLN A 12 -2.12 -16.57 -14.26
C GLN A 12 -1.86 -15.36 -13.37
N VAL A 13 -0.80 -14.60 -13.65
CA VAL A 13 -0.49 -13.35 -12.95
C VAL A 13 -1.61 -12.33 -13.12
N ARG A 14 -2.17 -12.21 -14.33
CA ARG A 14 -3.32 -11.34 -14.57
C ARG A 14 -4.56 -11.78 -13.79
N ALA A 15 -4.83 -13.08 -13.72
CA ALA A 15 -5.94 -13.61 -12.94
C ALA A 15 -5.75 -13.31 -11.44
N ALA A 16 -4.55 -13.51 -10.91
CA ALA A 16 -4.20 -13.18 -9.53
C ALA A 16 -4.43 -11.70 -9.22
N ILE A 17 -3.98 -10.78 -10.10
CA ILE A 17 -4.23 -9.34 -9.92
C ILE A 17 -5.73 -9.01 -9.87
N ILE A 18 -6.52 -9.59 -10.77
CA ILE A 18 -7.97 -9.37 -10.81
C ILE A 18 -8.62 -9.88 -9.53
N GLU A 19 -8.19 -11.04 -9.04
CA GLU A 19 -8.67 -11.63 -7.80
C GLU A 19 -8.36 -10.74 -6.60
N LEU A 20 -7.11 -10.32 -6.43
CA LEU A 20 -6.70 -9.41 -5.34
C LEU A 20 -7.45 -8.07 -5.39
N GLN A 21 -7.64 -7.50 -6.59
CA GLN A 21 -8.47 -6.30 -6.75
C GLN A 21 -9.92 -6.54 -6.34
N GLY A 22 -10.46 -7.71 -6.64
CA GLY A 22 -11.81 -8.11 -6.25
C GLY A 22 -11.98 -8.19 -4.73
N LEU A 23 -11.04 -8.83 -4.03
CA LEU A 23 -11.03 -8.93 -2.57
C LEU A 23 -11.02 -7.54 -1.92
N VAL A 24 -10.11 -6.66 -2.35
CA VAL A 24 -10.03 -5.29 -1.82
C VAL A 24 -11.30 -4.50 -2.13
N ARG A 25 -11.81 -4.55 -3.37
CA ARG A 25 -13.04 -3.83 -3.75
C ARG A 25 -14.28 -4.33 -3.01
N GLY A 26 -14.30 -5.59 -2.56
CA GLY A 26 -15.38 -6.13 -1.75
C GLY A 26 -15.56 -5.38 -0.43
N LYS A 27 -14.45 -4.94 0.20
CA LYS A 27 -14.46 -4.16 1.46
C LYS A 27 -14.29 -2.66 1.24
N TYR A 28 -13.55 -2.26 0.22
CA TYR A 28 -13.19 -0.87 -0.10
C TYR A 28 -13.54 -0.54 -1.56
N PRO A 29 -14.81 -0.22 -1.88
CA PRO A 29 -15.27 -0.01 -3.25
C PRO A 29 -14.58 1.15 -3.99
N LEU A 30 -14.08 2.15 -3.24
CA LEU A 30 -13.39 3.33 -3.77
C LEU A 30 -11.89 3.11 -3.98
N ALA A 31 -11.36 1.92 -3.68
CA ALA A 31 -9.96 1.61 -3.87
C ALA A 31 -9.55 1.78 -5.34
N THR A 32 -8.44 2.47 -5.56
CA THR A 32 -7.82 2.60 -6.89
C THR A 32 -6.54 1.78 -6.94
N PHE A 33 -6.19 1.30 -8.14
CA PHE A 33 -5.11 0.33 -8.30
C PHE A 33 -4.14 0.76 -9.38
N GLN A 34 -2.87 0.52 -9.15
CA GLN A 34 -1.80 0.67 -10.12
C GLN A 34 -0.96 -0.61 -10.15
N VAL A 35 -0.76 -1.15 -11.34
CA VAL A 35 0.09 -2.32 -11.57
C VAL A 35 1.41 -1.85 -12.17
N SER A 36 2.52 -2.32 -11.60
CA SER A 36 3.86 -2.05 -12.11
C SER A 36 4.74 -3.28 -11.99
N HIS A 37 5.67 -3.46 -12.93
CA HIS A 37 6.77 -4.42 -12.75
C HIS A 37 7.82 -3.80 -11.83
N GLY A 38 8.36 -4.58 -10.91
CA GLY A 38 9.53 -4.20 -10.11
C GLY A 38 10.63 -5.24 -10.25
N GLU A 39 11.83 -4.83 -9.87
CA GLU A 39 13.06 -5.59 -10.11
C GLU A 39 13.72 -6.06 -8.81
N ASP A 40 13.22 -5.63 -7.65
CA ASP A 40 13.76 -6.01 -6.33
C ASP A 40 12.68 -6.08 -5.23
N PRO A 41 12.15 -7.28 -4.92
CA PRO A 41 12.29 -8.51 -5.72
C PRO A 41 11.65 -8.39 -7.11
N GLU A 42 12.12 -9.21 -8.07
CA GLU A 42 11.52 -9.26 -9.40
C GLU A 42 10.08 -9.77 -9.33
N GLY A 43 9.13 -9.02 -9.90
CA GLY A 43 7.74 -9.43 -9.96
C GLY A 43 6.78 -8.29 -10.24
N ILE A 44 5.49 -8.58 -10.06
CA ILE A 44 4.42 -7.61 -10.24
C ILE A 44 4.04 -6.98 -8.90
N TYR A 45 3.99 -5.66 -8.88
CA TYR A 45 3.56 -4.86 -7.75
C TYR A 45 2.18 -4.28 -8.04
N LEU A 46 1.21 -4.67 -7.22
CA LEU A 46 -0.13 -4.11 -7.17
C LEU A 46 -0.21 -3.09 -6.04
N LYS A 47 -0.19 -1.81 -6.41
CA LYS A 47 -0.39 -0.70 -5.47
C LYS A 47 -1.87 -0.41 -5.36
N ALA A 48 -2.42 -0.43 -4.14
CA ALA A 48 -3.81 -0.09 -3.87
C ALA A 48 -3.88 1.20 -3.05
N THR A 49 -4.46 2.26 -3.62
CA THR A 49 -4.71 3.49 -2.87
C THR A 49 -6.09 3.41 -2.24
N VAL A 50 -6.14 3.45 -0.91
CA VAL A 50 -7.36 3.33 -0.11
C VAL A 50 -7.35 4.40 0.98
N ASP A 51 -8.46 5.12 1.15
CA ASP A 51 -8.61 6.08 2.24
C ASP A 51 -9.03 5.35 3.53
N VAL A 52 -8.04 4.85 4.25
CA VAL A 52 -8.18 4.20 5.56
C VAL A 52 -7.20 4.80 6.55
N GLU A 53 -7.52 4.71 7.83
CA GLU A 53 -6.60 5.13 8.91
C GLU A 53 -5.40 4.19 8.99
N ASP A 54 -5.65 2.89 8.94
CA ASP A 54 -4.64 1.84 8.99
C ASP A 54 -4.62 1.03 7.69
N THR A 55 -3.46 1.01 7.04
CA THR A 55 -3.24 0.23 5.81
C THR A 55 -3.07 -1.25 6.08
N ASP A 56 -2.73 -1.65 7.31
CA ASP A 56 -2.55 -3.06 7.66
C ASP A 56 -3.88 -3.82 7.54
N GLU A 57 -5.01 -3.17 7.84
CA GLU A 57 -6.35 -3.73 7.61
C GLU A 57 -6.63 -4.06 6.13
N VAL A 58 -5.97 -3.36 5.20
CA VAL A 58 -6.09 -3.62 3.76
C VAL A 58 -5.20 -4.79 3.37
N VAL A 59 -4.04 -4.94 4.00
CA VAL A 59 -3.15 -6.11 3.82
C VAL A 59 -3.84 -7.38 4.32
N ASP A 60 -4.48 -7.33 5.49
CA ASP A 60 -5.18 -8.48 6.08
C ASP A 60 -6.26 -9.06 5.15
N VAL A 61 -6.87 -8.24 4.29
CA VAL A 61 -7.87 -8.69 3.31
C VAL A 61 -7.27 -9.59 2.22
N VAL A 62 -5.99 -9.40 1.92
CA VAL A 62 -5.34 -10.04 0.76
C VAL A 62 -4.19 -10.96 1.14
N ILE A 63 -3.66 -10.88 2.37
CA ILE A 63 -2.40 -11.53 2.76
C ILE A 63 -2.46 -13.05 2.66
N GLU A 64 -3.54 -13.68 3.13
CA GLU A 64 -3.72 -15.13 3.06
C GLU A 64 -3.71 -15.60 1.60
N ARG A 65 -4.54 -14.98 0.77
CA ARG A 65 -4.66 -15.35 -0.64
C ARG A 65 -3.40 -15.05 -1.45
N MET A 66 -2.73 -13.93 -1.15
CA MET A 66 -1.46 -13.57 -1.79
C MET A 66 -0.35 -14.57 -1.44
N LEU A 67 -0.29 -15.04 -0.19
CA LEU A 67 0.68 -16.05 0.23
C LEU A 67 0.43 -17.40 -0.45
N GLU A 68 -0.83 -17.83 -0.57
CA GLU A 68 -1.18 -19.03 -1.36
C GLU A 68 -0.69 -18.91 -2.80
N MET A 69 -0.95 -17.79 -3.47
CA MET A 69 -0.48 -17.55 -4.85
C MET A 69 1.05 -17.59 -4.96
N GLN A 70 1.78 -17.09 -3.97
CA GLN A 70 3.25 -17.11 -3.97
C GLN A 70 3.83 -18.49 -3.67
N ILE A 71 3.23 -19.23 -2.74
CA ILE A 71 3.76 -20.50 -2.24
C ILE A 71 3.32 -21.66 -3.15
N ASP A 72 2.02 -21.74 -3.44
CA ASP A 72 1.43 -22.88 -4.13
C ASP A 72 1.51 -22.72 -5.66
N ASP A 73 1.23 -21.50 -6.15
CA ASP A 73 1.21 -21.20 -7.59
C ASP A 73 2.56 -20.63 -8.10
N GLY A 74 3.47 -20.27 -7.20
CA GLY A 74 4.78 -19.70 -7.55
C GLY A 74 4.72 -18.31 -8.18
N LEU A 75 3.65 -17.54 -7.95
CA LEU A 75 3.40 -16.25 -8.58
C LEU A 75 4.05 -15.11 -7.79
N SER A 76 5.05 -14.43 -8.38
CA SER A 76 5.68 -13.23 -7.80
C SER A 76 4.78 -11.99 -7.92
N VAL A 77 3.69 -11.95 -7.14
CA VAL A 77 2.77 -10.82 -7.04
C VAL A 77 2.85 -10.22 -5.64
N TYR A 78 3.13 -8.93 -5.56
CA TYR A 78 3.31 -8.16 -4.33
C TYR A 78 2.22 -7.10 -4.20
N PHE A 79 1.70 -6.92 -3.00
CA PHE A 79 0.67 -5.93 -2.69
C PHE A 79 1.24 -4.78 -1.84
N ILE A 80 0.95 -3.55 -2.24
CA ILE A 80 1.37 -2.35 -1.50
C ILE A 80 0.14 -1.46 -1.26
N PRO A 81 -0.39 -1.39 -0.03
CA PRO A 81 -1.40 -0.41 0.31
C PRO A 81 -0.78 0.99 0.42
N LEU A 82 -1.49 1.99 -0.08
CA LEU A 82 -1.10 3.40 -0.04
C LEU A 82 -2.27 4.23 0.49
N ARG A 83 -1.96 5.27 1.26
CA ARG A 83 -2.93 6.30 1.63
C ARG A 83 -2.92 7.43 0.59
N PRO A 84 -4.05 8.09 0.30
CA PRO A 84 -4.08 9.27 -0.56
C PRO A 84 -3.12 10.35 -0.06
N LEU A 85 -2.41 11.00 -0.99
CA LEU A 85 -1.44 12.05 -0.66
C LEU A 85 -2.03 13.19 0.16
N GLU A 86 -3.31 13.50 -0.07
CA GLU A 86 -4.07 14.55 0.63
C GLU A 86 -4.17 14.29 2.14
N ARG A 87 -4.35 13.03 2.56
CA ARG A 87 -4.37 12.61 3.98
C ARG A 87 -3.00 12.79 4.63
N VAL A 88 -1.95 12.33 3.95
CA VAL A 88 -0.56 12.43 4.44
C VAL A 88 -0.14 13.89 4.61
N ALA A 89 -0.52 14.76 3.66
CA ALA A 89 -0.24 16.19 3.73
C ALA A 89 -0.96 16.88 4.90
N HIS A 90 -2.21 16.51 5.20
CA HIS A 90 -2.97 17.05 6.33
C HIS A 90 -2.34 16.67 7.68
N GLU A 91 -1.94 15.41 7.85
CA GLU A 91 -1.28 14.93 9.08
C GLU A 91 0.07 15.62 9.35
N LEU A 92 0.86 15.85 8.30
CA LEU A 92 2.13 16.58 8.40
C LEU A 92 1.92 18.03 8.86
N GLN A 93 0.88 18.71 8.38
CA GLN A 93 0.55 20.08 8.80
C GLN A 93 0.09 20.15 10.26
N SER A 94 -0.66 19.16 10.75
CA SER A 94 -1.10 19.09 12.15
C SER A 94 0.05 18.84 13.14
N ARG A 95 1.09 18.09 12.74
CA ARG A 95 2.26 17.80 13.59
C ARG A 95 3.22 18.97 13.76
N VAL A 96 3.26 19.89 12.79
CA VAL A 96 4.12 21.09 12.87
C VAL A 96 3.53 22.16 13.81
N GLY A 97 2.26 22.03 14.22
CA GLY A 97 1.58 22.97 15.14
C GLY A 97 1.72 22.69 16.64
N SER A 98 2.36 21.59 17.06
CA SER A 98 2.49 21.22 18.48
C SER A 98 3.95 21.20 18.94
N THR A 99 4.54 22.37 19.14
CA THR A 99 5.75 22.53 19.95
C THR A 99 5.38 22.35 21.44
N PRO A 100 5.94 21.37 22.17
CA PRO A 100 5.81 21.35 23.62
C PRO A 100 6.63 22.51 24.18
N THR A 101 5.94 23.45 24.81
CA THR A 101 6.52 24.52 25.63
C THR A 101 7.44 23.91 26.69
N VAL A 102 8.75 24.15 26.57
CA VAL A 102 9.71 23.91 27.66
C VAL A 102 9.34 24.88 28.79
N GLN A 103 8.57 24.40 29.75
CA GLN A 103 8.17 25.17 30.92
C GLN A 103 9.36 25.30 31.87
N LYS A 104 9.86 26.52 31.91
CA LYS A 104 10.90 27.04 32.80
C LYS A 104 10.45 26.92 34.26
N SER A 105 11.18 26.16 35.08
CA SER A 105 11.17 26.32 36.53
C SER A 105 12.60 26.52 37.00
N ALA A 106 12.90 27.78 37.30
CA ALA A 106 14.07 28.19 38.05
C ALA A 106 13.82 27.95 39.55
N ALA A 107 14.94 27.85 40.29
CA ALA A 107 15.14 28.24 41.69
C ALA A 107 15.34 27.13 42.74
N LEU A 108 16.54 27.21 43.33
CA LEU A 108 16.92 27.10 44.75
C LEU A 108 17.61 25.82 45.25
N LEU A 109 18.88 26.07 45.63
CA LEU A 109 19.78 25.36 46.56
C LEU A 109 19.08 24.96 47.89
N PRO A 110 19.66 24.01 48.65
CA PRO A 110 20.79 24.33 49.53
C PRO A 110 22.12 23.64 49.16
#